data_AF-A0A7V4IWV6-F1
#
_entry.id   AF-A0A7V4IWV6-F1
#
_cell.length_a   1.000
_cell.length_b   1.000
_cell.length_c   1.000
_cell.angle_alpha   90.00
_cell.angle_beta   90.00
_cell.angle_gamma   90.00
#
_symmetry.space_group_name_H-M   'P 1'
#
loop_
_entity.id
_entity.type
_entity.pdbx_description
1 polymer ?
#
loop_
_entity_poly.entity_id
_entity_poly.type
_entity_poly.pdbx_seq_one_letter_code
_entity_poly.pdbx_strand_id
1 'polypeptide(L)'
;DHGKTGDQTGADPERVSEAMNRLEHVYVELEPGDAIFFHSNLLHCSDQNRSPNPRWVLICCYNTRSNDPYRPGPHPNYEPLDKLNDEQVLETARRQAGG
;
A
#
# COMPACT_ATOMS: atom_id res chain seq x y z
N ASP A 1 14.26 5.34 8.17
CA ASP A 1 14.23 6.40 7.16
C ASP A 1 14.06 5.73 5.81
N HIS A 2 13.27 6.32 4.91
CA HIS A 2 13.07 5.75 3.57
C HIS A 2 14.18 6.26 2.67
N GLY A 3 15.07 5.36 2.25
CA GLY A 3 16.16 5.65 1.33
C GLY A 3 15.91 5.03 -0.05
N LYS A 4 16.80 5.34 -1.01
CA LYS A 4 16.86 4.60 -2.27
C LYS A 4 17.75 3.37 -2.07
N THR A 5 17.22 2.19 -2.30
CA THR A 5 17.97 0.93 -2.31
C THR A 5 17.91 0.37 -3.74
N GLY A 6 18.99 0.59 -4.50
CA GLY A 6 18.99 0.33 -5.95
C GLY A 6 18.01 1.27 -6.68
N ASP A 7 16.99 0.69 -7.32
CA ASP A 7 15.91 1.41 -8.01
C ASP A 7 14.58 1.45 -7.24
N GLN A 8 14.57 0.94 -6.02
CA GLN A 8 13.37 0.89 -5.18
C GLN A 8 13.54 1.78 -3.95
N THR A 9 12.41 2.20 -3.38
CA THR A 9 12.40 2.78 -2.03
C THR A 9 12.54 1.65 -1.03
N GLY A 10 13.52 1.75 -0.13
CA GLY A 10 13.82 0.71 0.84
C GLY A 10 14.05 1.26 2.24
N ALA A 11 13.91 0.38 3.22
CA ALA A 11 14.42 0.61 4.57
C ALA A 11 15.95 0.43 4.59
N ASP A 12 16.58 1.01 5.61
CA ASP A 12 18.00 0.87 5.91
C ASP A 12 18.39 -0.62 6.03
N PRO A 13 19.31 -1.14 5.18
CA PRO A 13 19.70 -2.55 5.18
C PRO A 13 20.28 -3.05 6.51
N GLU A 14 21.01 -2.20 7.25
CA GLU A 14 21.57 -2.57 8.55
C GLU A 14 20.44 -2.84 9.56
N ARG A 15 19.44 -1.95 9.57
CA ARG A 15 18.25 -2.11 10.44
C ARG A 15 17.42 -3.32 10.06
N VAL A 16 17.26 -3.59 8.77
CA VAL A 16 16.54 -4.77 8.28
C VAL A 16 17.28 -6.04 8.73
N SER A 17 18.59 -6.11 8.56
CA SER A 17 19.40 -7.26 8.99
C SER A 17 19.27 -7.53 10.49
N GLU A 18 19.35 -6.49 11.32
CA GLU A 18 19.16 -6.64 12.77
C GLU A 18 17.73 -7.03 13.15
N ALA A 19 16.73 -6.52 12.45
CA ALA A 19 15.34 -6.91 12.66
C ALA A 19 15.11 -8.39 12.32
N MET A 20 15.69 -8.88 11.22
CA MET A 20 15.58 -10.29 10.79
C MET A 20 16.20 -11.27 11.80
N ASN A 21 17.20 -10.84 12.58
CA ASN A 21 17.79 -11.65 13.64
C ASN A 21 16.92 -11.75 14.91
N ARG A 22 15.92 -10.88 15.07
CA ARG A 22 15.17 -10.68 16.33
C ARG A 22 13.67 -10.86 16.20
N LEU A 23 13.12 -10.61 15.03
CA LEU A 23 11.69 -10.63 14.74
C LEU A 23 11.36 -11.81 13.84
N GLU A 24 10.15 -12.33 13.99
CA GLU A 24 9.63 -13.36 13.11
C GLU A 24 9.44 -12.80 11.70
N HIS A 25 9.93 -13.53 10.70
CA HIS A 25 9.65 -13.25 9.30
C HIS A 25 8.49 -14.12 8.84
N VAL A 26 7.33 -13.50 8.65
CA VAL A 26 6.08 -14.17 8.27
C VAL A 26 5.85 -14.02 6.77
N TYR A 27 5.74 -15.15 6.08
CA TYR A 27 5.31 -15.18 4.67
C TYR A 27 3.79 -15.14 4.58
N VAL A 28 3.28 -14.31 3.67
CA VAL A 28 1.85 -14.14 3.44
C VAL A 28 1.54 -14.54 1.99
N GLU A 29 0.97 -15.72 1.83
CA GLU A 29 0.51 -16.25 0.55
C GLU A 29 -0.98 -15.93 0.38
N LEU A 30 -1.36 -15.41 -0.78
CA LEU A 30 -2.70 -14.89 -1.06
C LEU A 30 -3.21 -15.41 -2.40
N GLU A 31 -4.49 -15.77 -2.44
CA GLU A 31 -5.20 -16.15 -3.65
C GLU A 31 -5.93 -14.94 -4.27
N PRO A 32 -6.34 -15.01 -5.55
CA PRO A 32 -7.13 -13.96 -6.17
C PRO A 32 -8.41 -13.65 -5.37
N GLY A 33 -8.52 -12.40 -4.90
CA GLY A 33 -9.65 -11.93 -4.10
C GLY A 33 -9.35 -11.81 -2.60
N ASP A 34 -8.24 -12.36 -2.13
CA ASP A 34 -7.80 -12.17 -0.75
C ASP A 34 -7.34 -10.73 -0.50
N ALA A 35 -7.47 -10.30 0.75
CA ALA A 35 -7.02 -8.99 1.21
C ALA A 35 -6.26 -9.10 2.52
N ILE A 36 -5.23 -8.27 2.67
CA ILE A 36 -4.46 -8.14 3.90
C ILE A 36 -4.48 -6.69 4.38
N PHE A 37 -4.62 -6.54 5.69
CA PHE A 37 -4.52 -5.25 6.38
C PHE A 37 -3.33 -5.31 7.31
N PHE A 38 -2.42 -4.34 7.17
CA PHE A 38 -1.29 -4.19 8.06
C PHE A 38 -1.00 -2.71 8.28
N HIS A 39 -0.33 -2.41 9.39
CA HIS A 39 0.06 -1.05 9.73
C HIS A 39 1.17 -0.57 8.76
N SER A 40 1.08 0.65 8.23
CA SER A 40 2.02 1.15 7.20
C SER A 40 3.50 1.16 7.63
N ASN A 41 3.76 1.29 8.93
CA ASN A 41 5.12 1.23 9.49
C ASN A 41 5.62 -0.20 9.80
N LEU A 42 4.81 -1.25 9.59
CA LEU A 42 5.31 -2.62 9.69
C LEU A 42 6.42 -2.80 8.65
N LEU A 43 7.56 -3.39 9.03
CA LEU A 43 8.55 -3.77 8.03
C LEU A 43 7.96 -4.87 7.15
N HIS A 44 7.79 -4.56 5.87
CA HIS A 44 7.20 -5.46 4.90
C HIS A 44 7.94 -5.32 3.57
N CYS A 45 7.99 -6.41 2.82
CA CYS A 45 8.51 -6.43 1.47
C CYS A 45 7.75 -7.45 0.64
N SER A 46 7.95 -7.39 -0.67
CA SER A 46 7.53 -8.44 -1.58
C SER A 46 8.78 -9.12 -2.14
N ASP A 47 8.81 -10.44 -2.17
CA ASP A 47 9.88 -11.16 -2.83
C ASP A 47 9.79 -11.02 -4.36
N GLN A 48 10.89 -11.33 -5.04
CA GLN A 48 11.00 -11.36 -6.50
C GLN A 48 9.92 -12.25 -7.11
N ASN A 49 9.17 -11.73 -8.07
CA ASN A 49 8.23 -12.55 -8.82
C ASN A 49 9.01 -13.53 -9.73
N ARG A 50 8.91 -14.83 -9.43
CA ARG A 50 9.54 -15.91 -10.20
C ARG A 50 8.55 -16.63 -11.13
N SER A 51 7.28 -16.23 -11.14
CA SER A 51 6.25 -16.85 -11.97
C SER A 51 6.28 -16.29 -13.41
N PRO A 52 5.73 -17.02 -14.40
CA PRO A 52 5.60 -16.50 -15.76
C PRO A 52 4.52 -15.40 -15.90
N ASN A 53 3.72 -15.18 -14.85
CA ASN A 53 2.60 -14.26 -14.86
C ASN A 53 2.92 -13.00 -14.05
N PRO A 54 2.39 -11.82 -14.44
CA PRO A 54 2.48 -10.63 -13.60
C PRO A 54 1.67 -10.83 -12.30
N ARG A 55 2.21 -10.34 -11.19
CA ARG A 55 1.51 -10.26 -9.90
C ARG A 55 0.92 -8.85 -9.75
N TRP A 56 -0.40 -8.77 -9.77
CA TRP A 56 -1.14 -7.51 -9.61
C TRP A 56 -1.70 -7.38 -8.20
N VAL A 57 -1.56 -6.19 -7.61
CA VAL A 57 -2.13 -5.85 -6.32
C VAL A 57 -2.75 -4.45 -6.39
N LEU A 58 -3.90 -4.28 -5.77
CA LEU A 58 -4.49 -2.97 -5.50
C LEU A 58 -4.12 -2.57 -4.07
N ILE A 59 -3.39 -1.47 -3.92
CA ILE A 59 -2.96 -0.97 -2.61
C ILE A 59 -3.80 0.26 -2.26
N CYS A 60 -4.53 0.17 -1.15
CA CYS A 60 -5.29 1.28 -0.57
C CYS A 60 -4.66 1.69 0.76
N CYS A 61 -4.15 2.92 0.83
CA CYS A 61 -3.58 3.47 2.06
C CYS A 61 -4.64 4.33 2.77
N TYR A 62 -4.86 4.06 4.05
CA TYR A 62 -5.83 4.80 4.87
C TYR A 62 -5.11 5.64 5.91
N ASN A 63 -5.62 6.85 6.14
CA ASN A 63 -5.14 7.73 7.19
C ASN A 63 -6.33 8.46 7.86
N THR A 64 -6.16 8.86 9.11
CA THR A 64 -7.20 9.63 9.81
C THR A 64 -7.20 11.08 9.34
N ARG A 65 -8.38 11.72 9.34
CA ARG A 65 -8.52 13.17 9.09
C ARG A 65 -7.60 14.01 9.99
N SER A 66 -7.39 13.57 11.23
CA SER A 66 -6.57 14.26 12.23
C SER A 66 -5.06 14.10 12.01
N ASN A 67 -4.62 13.14 11.19
CA ASN A 67 -3.20 12.93 10.88
C ASN A 67 -2.83 13.64 9.57
N ASP A 68 -3.14 14.93 9.52
CA ASP A 68 -2.86 15.80 8.37
C ASP A 68 -1.34 16.13 8.32
N PRO A 69 -0.67 16.01 7.16
CA PRO A 69 0.74 16.37 7.03
C PRO A 69 1.05 17.79 7.56
N TYR A 70 1.99 17.87 8.49
CA TYR A 70 2.36 19.16 9.12
C TYR A 70 3.04 20.15 8.16
N ARG A 71 3.59 19.66 7.04
CA ARG A 71 4.23 20.46 5.98
C ARG A 71 3.74 20.00 4.61
N PRO A 72 3.60 20.93 3.65
CA PRO A 72 3.40 20.57 2.26
C PRO A 72 4.51 19.65 1.76
N GLY A 73 4.15 18.66 0.95
CA GLY A 73 5.08 17.66 0.45
C GLY A 73 4.48 16.82 -0.67
N PRO A 74 5.10 15.68 -1.00
CA PRO A 74 4.62 14.79 -2.06
C PRO A 74 3.27 14.12 -1.74
N HIS A 75 2.87 14.10 -0.46
CA HIS A 75 1.56 13.60 -0.04
C HIS A 75 0.61 14.78 0.18
N PRO A 76 -0.62 14.72 -0.33
CA PRO A 76 -1.60 15.78 -0.15
C PRO A 76 -2.03 15.88 1.30
N ASN A 77 -2.37 17.10 1.71
CA ASN A 77 -3.08 17.36 2.95
C ASN A 77 -4.51 16.81 2.89
N TYR A 78 -5.15 16.68 4.05
CA TYR A 78 -6.52 16.21 4.14
C TYR A 78 -7.47 17.09 3.33
N GLU A 79 -8.21 16.45 2.43
CA GLU A 79 -9.33 17.03 1.71
C GLU A 79 -10.59 16.24 2.04
N PRO A 80 -11.68 16.88 2.48
CA PRO A 80 -12.96 16.21 2.67
C PRO A 80 -13.45 15.56 1.38
N LEU A 81 -13.81 14.28 1.46
CA LEU A 81 -14.44 13.59 0.34
C LEU A 81 -15.94 13.88 0.31
N ASP A 82 -16.44 14.36 -0.83
CA ASP A 82 -17.86 14.41 -1.12
C ASP A 82 -18.40 12.99 -1.31
N LYS A 83 -19.14 12.50 -0.31
CA LYS A 83 -19.70 11.16 -0.33
C LYS A 83 -20.83 11.09 -1.36
N LEU A 84 -20.59 10.29 -2.40
CA LEU A 84 -21.63 9.91 -3.36
C LEU A 84 -22.56 8.87 -2.74
N ASN A 85 -23.82 8.87 -3.16
CA ASN A 85 -24.74 7.79 -2.82
C ASN A 85 -24.46 6.53 -3.68
N ASP A 86 -25.00 5.39 -3.24
CA ASP A 86 -24.76 4.10 -3.90
C ASP A 86 -25.18 4.09 -5.37
N GLU A 87 -26.26 4.80 -5.72
CA GLU A 87 -26.76 4.90 -7.09
C GLU A 87 -25.75 5.60 -8.01
N GLN A 88 -25.16 6.70 -7.54
CA GLN A 88 -24.13 7.44 -8.27
C GLN A 88 -22.83 6.63 -8.45
N VAL A 89 -22.46 5.83 -7.44
CA VAL A 89 -21.30 4.93 -7.51
C VAL A 89 -21.53 3.86 -8.58
N LEU A 90 -22.70 3.20 -8.57
CA LEU A 90 -23.06 2.19 -9.55
C LEU A 90 -23.16 2.75 -10.97
N GLU A 91 -23.72 3.95 -11.13
CA GLU A 91 -23.79 4.63 -12.43
C GLU A 91 -22.39 4.91 -12.98
N THR A 92 -21.49 5.43 -12.16
CA THR A 92 -20.09 5.70 -12.53
C THR A 92 -19.38 4.42 -12.95
N ALA A 93 -19.53 3.34 -12.18
CA ALA A 93 -18.93 2.05 -12.47
C ALA A 93 -19.40 1.48 -13.81
N ARG A 94 -20.70 1.57 -14.12
CA ARG A 94 -21.26 1.12 -15.40
C ARG A 94 -20.70 1.90 -16.60
N ARG A 95 -20.54 3.23 -16.46
CA ARG A 95 -19.96 4.07 -17.51
C ARG A 95 -18.50 3.73 -17.79
N GLN A 96 -17.71 3.42 -16.74
CA GLN A 96 -16.29 3.09 -16.88
C GLN A 96 -16.04 1.64 -17.33
N ALA A 97 -16.92 0.70 -16.96
CA ALA A 97 -16.80 -0.71 -17.36
C ALA A 97 -17.34 -1.00 -18.78
N GLY A 98 -18.04 -0.05 -19.39
CA GLY A 98 -18.63 -0.18 -20.73
C GLY A 98 -17.77 0.35 -21.88
N GLY A 99 -16.46 0.51 -21.67
CA GLY A 99 -15.47 0.91 -22.68
C GLY A 99 -14.66 -0.26 -23.21
#